data_AF-A0AAV5LTK6-F1
#
_entry.id   AF-A0AAV5LTK6-F1
#
_cell.length_a   1.000
_cell.length_b   1.000
_cell.length_c   1.000
_cell.angle_alpha   90.00
_cell.angle_beta   90.00
_cell.angle_gamma   90.00
#
_symmetry.space_group_name_H-M   'P 1'
#
loop_
_entity.id
_entity.type
_entity.pdbx_description
1 polymer ?
#
loop_
_entity_poly.entity_id
_entity_poly.type
_entity_poly.pdbx_seq_one_letter_code
_entity_poly.pdbx_strand_id
1 'polypeptide(L)'
;MGPRNFNFVLLISISCLFFSSVNAKAATSPTAVPNSSPTPSPSQGAGYDSSRYFISSEQGQNINDMNANPTVKSLCSEKDHPRVCVDTLMPYIEEGDSKSKPAAILQLAVKLTYDQAREGQALAEKLLADPSVHTSPKLTACLLTCVKSYKAILISNRVTLDAVAADDFFTMNKELSANVNYIDICEDAFMAEGIKSPLTRINEVLGKMVVNNLGFGMDLVQGN
;
A
#
# COMPACT_ATOMS: atom_id res chain seq x y z
N MET A 1 -13.73 23.88 -55.41
CA MET A 1 -14.45 22.80 -56.12
C MET A 1 -13.70 21.49 -55.87
N GLY A 2 -14.38 20.50 -55.30
CA GLY A 2 -13.86 19.14 -55.09
C GLY A 2 -13.86 18.69 -53.62
N PRO A 3 -14.89 17.95 -53.15
CA PRO A 3 -14.88 17.31 -51.85
C PRO A 3 -14.19 15.93 -51.95
N ARG A 4 -13.35 15.58 -50.97
CA ARG A 4 -12.86 14.20 -50.82
C ARG A 4 -13.63 13.53 -49.68
N ASN A 5 -14.58 12.71 -50.10
CA ASN A 5 -15.31 11.74 -49.31
C ASN A 5 -14.32 10.82 -48.57
N PHE A 6 -14.36 10.81 -47.24
CA PHE A 6 -13.74 9.76 -46.44
C PHE A 6 -14.80 8.70 -46.17
N ASN A 7 -14.79 7.64 -47.00
CA ASN A 7 -15.62 6.46 -46.81
C ASN A 7 -15.13 5.68 -45.58
N PHE A 8 -16.06 5.39 -44.68
CA PHE A 8 -15.96 4.38 -43.63
C PHE A 8 -15.68 3.01 -44.27
N VAL A 9 -14.53 2.41 -43.94
CA VAL A 9 -14.32 0.97 -44.13
C VAL A 9 -14.29 0.32 -42.76
N LEU A 10 -15.43 -0.26 -42.42
CA LEU A 10 -15.68 -1.10 -41.27
C LEU A 10 -14.95 -2.44 -41.48
N LEU A 11 -13.80 -2.64 -40.84
CA LEU A 11 -13.13 -3.95 -40.80
C LEU A 11 -13.64 -4.75 -39.60
N ILE A 12 -14.67 -5.55 -39.86
CA ILE A 12 -15.18 -6.58 -38.98
C ILE A 12 -14.14 -7.72 -38.95
N SER A 13 -13.38 -7.84 -37.86
CA SER A 13 -12.55 -9.02 -37.60
C SER A 13 -13.38 -10.06 -36.85
N ILE A 14 -14.04 -10.92 -37.62
CA ILE A 14 -14.58 -12.20 -37.14
C ILE A 14 -13.44 -13.20 -37.27
N SER A 15 -12.81 -13.54 -36.15
CA SER A 15 -11.94 -14.72 -36.05
C SER A 15 -12.55 -15.69 -35.06
N CYS A 16 -12.87 -16.85 -35.63
CA CYS A 16 -13.58 -17.97 -35.06
C CYS A 16 -12.96 -18.53 -33.78
N LEU A 17 -13.82 -18.73 -32.78
CA LEU A 17 -14.07 -20.01 -32.12
C LEU A 17 -12.95 -21.08 -32.21
N PHE A 18 -12.15 -21.18 -31.15
CA PHE A 18 -11.52 -22.44 -30.77
C PHE A 18 -11.96 -22.78 -29.34
N PHE A 19 -13.04 -23.56 -29.25
CA PHE A 19 -13.37 -24.33 -28.07
C PHE A 19 -12.43 -25.54 -28.01
N SER A 20 -11.55 -25.57 -27.02
CA SER A 20 -10.81 -26.78 -26.64
C SER A 20 -11.39 -27.31 -25.34
N SER A 21 -12.30 -28.27 -25.46
CA SER A 21 -12.88 -29.03 -24.36
C SER A 21 -11.80 -29.92 -23.74
N VAL A 22 -11.38 -29.63 -22.51
CA VAL A 22 -10.54 -30.55 -21.74
C VAL A 22 -11.45 -31.61 -21.11
N ASN A 23 -11.38 -32.83 -21.64
CA ASN A 23 -11.98 -34.01 -21.02
C ASN A 23 -11.17 -34.40 -19.77
N ALA A 24 -11.70 -34.15 -18.58
CA ALA A 24 -11.17 -34.73 -17.35
C ALA A 24 -11.68 -36.18 -17.21
N LYS A 25 -10.77 -37.15 -17.35
CA LYS A 25 -11.01 -38.55 -17.01
C LYS A 25 -11.16 -38.69 -15.50
N ALA A 26 -12.29 -39.26 -15.06
CA ALA A 26 -12.47 -39.73 -13.69
C ALA A 26 -11.56 -40.94 -13.44
N ALA A 27 -10.70 -40.85 -12.43
CA ALA A 27 -9.93 -41.96 -11.90
C ALA A 27 -10.42 -42.24 -10.47
N THR A 28 -10.99 -43.43 -10.28
CA THR A 28 -11.36 -44.03 -9.00
C THR A 28 -10.11 -44.57 -8.29
N SER A 29 -9.99 -44.30 -7.00
CA SER A 29 -9.23 -45.16 -6.07
C SER A 29 -9.59 -44.89 -4.60
N PRO A 30 -9.29 -45.87 -3.71
CA PRO A 30 -10.16 -46.21 -2.59
C PRO A 30 -9.83 -45.54 -1.26
N THR A 31 -10.82 -45.65 -0.37
CA THR A 31 -10.88 -45.29 1.04
C THR A 31 -9.69 -45.78 1.87
N ALA A 32 -9.07 -44.89 2.65
CA ALA A 32 -8.47 -45.19 3.95
C ALA A 32 -8.33 -43.89 4.77
N VAL A 33 -9.04 -43.83 5.90
CA VAL A 33 -8.88 -42.79 6.94
C VAL A 33 -8.01 -43.37 8.03
N PRO A 34 -7.04 -42.60 8.58
CA PRO A 34 -6.98 -42.52 10.04
C PRO A 34 -6.69 -41.11 10.58
N ASN A 35 -7.53 -40.74 11.55
CA ASN A 35 -7.26 -40.10 12.84
C ASN A 35 -6.35 -38.85 12.97
N SER A 36 -7.03 -37.74 13.29
CA SER A 36 -6.73 -36.72 14.32
C SER A 36 -5.29 -36.20 14.53
N SER A 37 -5.13 -34.89 14.32
CA SER A 37 -4.14 -34.04 15.01
C SER A 37 -4.67 -32.61 15.19
N PRO A 38 -4.23 -31.89 16.24
CA PRO A 38 -5.01 -30.85 16.90
C PRO A 38 -4.93 -29.48 16.24
N THR A 39 -6.02 -28.74 16.39
CA THR A 39 -6.20 -27.32 16.06
C THR A 39 -5.15 -26.45 16.77
N PRO A 40 -4.38 -25.59 16.07
CA PRO A 40 -3.66 -24.51 16.73
C PRO A 40 -4.65 -23.45 17.22
N SER A 41 -4.55 -23.12 18.50
CA SER A 41 -5.30 -22.04 19.17
C SER A 41 -4.99 -20.67 18.54
N PRO A 42 -5.91 -19.69 18.61
CA PRO A 42 -5.68 -18.35 18.12
C PRO A 42 -4.67 -17.64 19.01
N SER A 43 -3.54 -17.24 18.45
CA SER A 43 -2.64 -16.28 19.10
C SER A 43 -3.36 -14.94 19.25
N GLN A 44 -3.29 -14.43 20.47
CA GLN A 44 -3.96 -13.24 20.96
C GLN A 44 -3.60 -12.03 20.09
N GLY A 45 -4.63 -11.35 19.58
CA GLY A 45 -4.49 -10.05 18.95
C GLY A 45 -3.96 -9.05 19.96
N ALA A 46 -2.74 -8.58 19.76
CA ALA A 46 -2.32 -7.32 20.34
C ALA A 46 -3.27 -6.24 19.79
N GLY A 47 -4.03 -5.62 20.69
CA GLY A 47 -4.94 -4.53 20.34
C GLY A 47 -4.14 -3.40 19.69
N TYR A 48 -4.30 -3.26 18.38
CA TYR A 48 -3.75 -2.16 17.60
C TYR A 48 -4.68 -0.97 17.77
N ASP A 49 -4.22 0.04 18.52
CA ASP A 49 -4.95 1.27 18.75
C ASP A 49 -4.75 2.22 17.55
N SER A 50 -5.72 2.19 16.63
CA SER A 50 -5.83 3.08 15.46
C SER A 50 -5.87 4.58 15.85
N SER A 51 -6.02 4.91 17.14
CA SER A 51 -5.96 6.29 17.65
C SER A 51 -4.54 6.86 17.74
N ARG A 52 -3.47 6.12 17.44
CA ARG A 52 -2.09 6.65 17.54
C ARG A 52 -1.60 7.42 16.32
N TYR A 53 -2.24 7.28 15.16
CA TYR A 53 -1.85 8.01 13.94
C TYR A 53 -2.55 9.37 13.80
N PHE A 54 -2.96 9.99 14.91
CA PHE A 54 -3.39 11.38 14.89
C PHE A 54 -2.19 12.32 14.70
N ILE A 55 -1.60 12.32 13.51
CA ILE A 55 -0.47 13.19 13.15
C ILE A 55 -1.01 14.62 12.99
N SER A 56 -0.41 15.54 13.76
CA SER A 56 -0.59 16.99 13.65
C SER A 56 0.15 17.52 12.42
N SER A 57 -0.38 18.57 11.79
CA SER A 57 0.16 19.16 10.54
C SER A 57 1.66 19.49 10.63
N GLU A 58 2.42 19.12 9.58
CA GLU A 58 3.89 19.18 9.50
C GLU A 58 4.53 20.55 9.26
N GLN A 59 3.80 21.67 9.31
CA GLN A 59 4.44 22.95 9.00
C GLN A 59 5.35 23.43 10.16
N GLY A 60 6.66 23.22 10.00
CA GLY A 60 7.72 23.99 10.66
C GLY A 60 8.21 23.50 12.03
N GLN A 61 7.95 22.25 12.43
CA GLN A 61 8.41 21.76 13.74
C GLN A 61 9.82 21.14 13.68
N ASN A 62 10.70 21.58 14.57
CA ASN A 62 12.06 21.09 14.71
C ASN A 62 12.04 19.68 15.34
N ILE A 63 12.75 18.71 14.75
CA ILE A 63 12.83 17.32 15.27
C ILE A 63 13.38 17.25 16.70
N ASN A 64 14.18 18.24 17.10
CA ASN A 64 14.73 18.32 18.45
C ASN A 64 13.65 18.54 19.51
N ASP A 65 12.52 19.16 19.15
CA ASP A 65 11.39 19.45 20.05
C ASP A 65 10.47 18.24 20.24
N MET A 66 10.65 17.17 19.46
CA MET A 66 9.84 15.95 19.59
C MET A 66 10.27 15.17 20.83
N ASN A 67 9.30 14.67 21.61
CA ASN A 67 9.59 13.74 22.70
C ASN A 67 9.78 12.31 22.15
N ALA A 68 10.90 12.10 21.46
CA ALA A 68 11.30 10.82 20.87
C ALA A 68 12.70 10.43 21.33
N ASN A 69 12.99 9.13 21.38
CA ASN A 69 14.32 8.67 21.76
C ASN A 69 15.38 9.11 20.72
N PRO A 70 16.66 9.24 21.13
CA PRO A 70 17.71 9.75 20.25
C PRO A 70 17.94 8.90 19.00
N THR A 71 17.76 7.57 19.08
CA THR A 71 17.92 6.65 17.95
C THR A 71 16.95 7.00 16.82
N VAL A 72 15.65 7.12 17.14
CA VAL A 72 14.60 7.45 16.17
C VAL A 72 14.78 8.86 15.61
N LYS A 73 15.15 9.83 16.46
CA LYS A 73 15.48 11.18 15.99
C LYS A 73 16.60 11.16 14.96
N SER A 74 17.67 10.41 15.21
CA SER A 74 18.79 10.29 14.28
C SER A 74 18.34 9.70 12.95
N LEU A 75 17.61 8.57 12.98
CA LEU A 75 17.11 7.88 11.78
C LEU A 75 16.20 8.77 10.90
N CYS A 76 15.41 9.63 11.54
CA CYS A 76 14.39 10.43 10.87
C CYS A 76 14.84 11.85 10.51
N SER A 77 15.99 12.31 11.03
CA SER A 77 16.43 13.71 10.93
C SER A 77 16.62 14.22 9.49
N GLU A 78 17.10 13.35 8.59
CA GLU A 78 17.37 13.69 7.19
C GLU A 78 16.26 13.22 6.23
N LYS A 79 15.14 12.73 6.75
CA LYS A 79 14.02 12.26 5.92
C LYS A 79 13.14 13.43 5.46
N ASP A 80 12.48 13.27 4.32
CA ASP A 80 11.63 14.34 3.76
C ASP A 80 10.44 14.68 4.67
N HIS A 81 9.98 13.71 5.46
CA HIS A 81 8.90 13.88 6.45
C HIS A 81 9.35 13.42 7.84
N PRO A 82 10.24 14.16 8.53
CA PRO A 82 10.85 13.74 9.79
C PRO A 82 9.82 13.47 10.89
N ARG A 83 8.74 14.26 10.94
CA ARG A 83 7.67 14.09 11.93
C ARG A 83 6.93 12.80 11.74
N VAL A 84 6.46 12.54 10.52
CA VAL A 84 5.78 11.27 10.19
C VAL A 84 6.72 10.10 10.45
N CYS A 85 8.01 10.22 10.11
CA CYS A 85 9.00 9.19 10.40
C CYS A 85 9.08 8.89 11.92
N VAL A 86 9.24 9.92 12.75
CA VAL A 86 9.33 9.77 14.21
C VAL A 86 8.05 9.17 14.77
N ASP A 87 6.88 9.74 14.45
CA ASP A 87 5.59 9.27 14.96
C ASP A 87 5.32 7.80 14.56
N THR A 88 5.79 7.40 13.37
CA THR A 88 5.67 6.02 12.85
C THR A 88 6.61 5.04 13.56
N LEU A 89 7.88 5.39 13.75
CA LEU A 89 8.91 4.45 14.23
C LEU A 89 9.07 4.42 15.75
N MET A 90 8.79 5.53 16.43
CA MET A 90 8.98 5.69 17.88
C MET A 90 8.30 4.59 18.72
N PRO A 91 7.10 4.08 18.39
CA PRO A 91 6.49 3.00 19.16
C PRO A 91 7.20 1.65 19.05
N TYR A 92 8.14 1.49 18.12
CA TYR A 92 8.71 0.19 17.74
C TYR A 92 10.23 0.10 17.90
N ILE A 93 10.91 1.23 18.06
CA ILE A 93 12.37 1.27 18.22
C ILE A 93 12.68 1.75 19.62
N GLU A 94 13.32 0.90 20.42
CA GLU A 94 13.74 1.23 21.79
C GLU A 94 15.02 2.08 21.79
N GLU A 95 15.23 2.81 22.89
CA GLU A 95 16.47 3.57 23.09
C GLU A 95 17.67 2.63 23.18
N GLY A 96 18.75 2.94 22.45
CA GLY A 96 19.95 2.10 22.42
C GLY A 96 19.87 0.92 21.45
N ASP A 97 18.80 0.75 20.66
CA ASP A 97 18.76 -0.16 19.51
C ASP A 97 19.59 0.38 18.32
N SER A 98 20.86 0.70 18.59
CA SER A 98 21.84 1.17 17.60
C SER A 98 22.36 0.07 16.68
N LYS A 99 21.78 -1.13 16.79
CA LYS A 99 22.16 -2.32 16.02
C LYS A 99 21.15 -2.69 14.94
N SER A 100 20.02 -1.99 14.83
CA SER A 100 19.07 -2.24 13.75
C SER A 100 19.78 -1.93 12.43
N LYS A 101 20.07 -2.98 11.66
CA LYS A 101 20.66 -2.84 10.31
C LYS A 101 19.72 -1.95 9.48
N PRO A 102 20.23 -1.10 8.57
CA PRO A 102 19.39 -0.25 7.73
C PRO A 102 18.27 -1.03 7.01
N ALA A 103 18.54 -2.28 6.61
CA ALA A 103 17.55 -3.18 6.00
C ALA A 103 16.40 -3.53 6.95
N ALA A 104 16.68 -3.75 8.23
CA ALA A 104 15.66 -4.04 9.24
C ALA A 104 14.78 -2.81 9.52
N ILE A 105 15.37 -1.61 9.52
CA ILE A 105 14.62 -0.34 9.64
C ILE A 105 13.68 -0.16 8.46
N LEU A 106 14.17 -0.33 7.23
CA LEU A 106 13.32 -0.23 6.05
C LEU A 106 12.21 -1.29 6.07
N GLN A 107 12.52 -2.54 6.41
CA GLN A 107 11.51 -3.60 6.51
C GLN A 107 10.42 -3.27 7.53
N LEU A 108 10.78 -2.71 8.69
CA LEU A 108 9.82 -2.23 9.67
C LEU A 108 8.95 -1.11 9.08
N ALA A 109 9.56 -0.10 8.48
CA ALA A 109 8.85 1.06 7.93
C ALA A 109 7.88 0.67 6.79
N VAL A 110 8.28 -0.27 5.93
CA VAL A 110 7.43 -0.84 4.87
C VAL A 110 6.26 -1.63 5.45
N LYS A 111 6.46 -2.39 6.54
CA LYS A 111 5.36 -3.09 7.22
C LYS A 111 4.35 -2.12 7.84
N LEU A 112 4.82 -1.03 8.44
CA LEU A 112 3.92 0.01 8.99
C LEU A 112 3.15 0.71 7.88
N THR A 113 3.79 0.95 6.73
CA THR A 113 3.14 1.48 5.52
C THR A 113 2.08 0.52 4.97
N TYR A 114 2.37 -0.78 4.99
CA TYR A 114 1.39 -1.83 4.65
C TYR A 114 0.17 -1.78 5.58
N ASP A 115 0.38 -1.64 6.89
CA ASP A 115 -0.71 -1.54 7.86
C ASP A 115 -1.57 -0.29 7.65
N GLN A 116 -0.94 0.87 7.41
CA GLN A 116 -1.64 2.12 7.08
C GLN A 116 -2.45 2.01 5.77
N ALA A 117 -1.90 1.37 4.73
CA ALA A 117 -2.62 1.12 3.48
C ALA A 117 -3.82 0.18 3.68
N ARG A 118 -3.68 -0.82 4.57
CA ARG A 118 -4.78 -1.72 4.94
C ARG A 118 -5.90 -0.97 5.65
N GLU A 119 -5.56 -0.03 6.53
CA GLU A 119 -6.56 0.86 7.17
C GLU A 119 -7.28 1.73 6.13
N GLY A 120 -6.56 2.29 5.16
CA GLY A 120 -7.15 3.05 4.05
C GLY A 120 -8.11 2.21 3.22
N GLN A 121 -7.71 0.98 2.88
CA GLN A 121 -8.58 0.04 2.19
C GLN A 121 -9.85 -0.25 2.99
N ALA A 122 -9.71 -0.59 4.28
CA ALA A 122 -10.84 -0.91 5.14
C ALA A 122 -11.81 0.26 5.29
N LEU A 123 -11.30 1.50 5.38
CA LEU A 123 -12.13 2.69 5.42
C LEU A 123 -12.89 2.91 4.10
N ALA A 124 -12.22 2.75 2.95
CA ALA A 124 -12.86 2.86 1.65
C ALA A 124 -13.95 1.79 1.44
N GLU A 125 -13.69 0.55 1.84
CA GLU A 125 -14.67 -0.55 1.81
C GLU A 125 -15.85 -0.29 2.76
N LYS A 126 -15.59 0.24 3.95
CA LYS A 126 -16.65 0.64 4.89
C LYS A 126 -17.55 1.74 4.31
N LEU A 127 -16.97 2.73 3.65
CA LEU A 127 -17.74 3.79 2.98
C LEU A 127 -18.58 3.21 1.83
N LEU A 128 -18.02 2.26 1.05
CA LEU A 128 -18.76 1.56 0.00
C LEU A 128 -19.90 0.70 0.54
N ALA A 129 -19.85 0.25 1.79
CA ALA A 129 -20.93 -0.51 2.41
C ALA A 129 -22.11 0.37 2.87
N ASP A 130 -21.94 1.70 2.92
CA ASP A 130 -23.00 2.64 3.25
C ASP A 130 -23.96 2.81 2.04
N PRO A 131 -25.25 2.45 2.17
CA PRO A 131 -26.21 2.59 1.08
C PRO A 131 -26.34 4.02 0.53
N SER A 132 -26.08 5.04 1.36
CA SER A 132 -26.14 6.44 0.93
C SER A 132 -25.09 6.77 -0.13
N VAL A 133 -23.92 6.13 -0.11
CA VAL A 133 -22.87 6.32 -1.11
C VAL A 133 -23.30 5.87 -2.50
N HIS A 134 -24.12 4.81 -2.58
CA HIS A 134 -24.62 4.28 -3.85
C HIS A 134 -25.62 5.20 -4.55
N THR A 135 -26.13 6.23 -3.87
CA THR A 135 -26.94 7.27 -4.51
C THR A 135 -26.11 8.19 -5.42
N SER A 136 -24.78 8.15 -5.29
CA SER A 136 -23.82 8.88 -6.14
C SER A 136 -22.90 7.89 -6.87
N PRO A 137 -23.14 7.64 -8.18
CA PRO A 137 -22.27 6.78 -8.98
C PRO A 137 -20.82 7.26 -9.04
N LYS A 138 -20.61 8.59 -9.06
CA LYS A 138 -19.29 9.21 -9.05
C LYS A 138 -18.53 8.88 -7.77
N LEU A 139 -19.15 9.13 -6.61
CA LEU A 139 -18.54 8.82 -5.31
C LEU A 139 -18.22 7.33 -5.17
N THR A 140 -19.13 6.47 -5.62
CA THR A 140 -18.92 5.01 -5.63
C THR A 140 -17.71 4.64 -6.50
N ALA A 141 -17.57 5.23 -7.69
CA ALA A 141 -16.43 4.98 -8.58
C ALA A 141 -15.10 5.45 -7.97
N CYS A 142 -15.06 6.64 -7.36
CA CYS A 142 -13.87 7.14 -6.66
C CYS A 142 -13.41 6.17 -5.57
N LEU A 143 -14.34 5.72 -4.71
CA LEU A 143 -14.02 4.80 -3.62
C LEU A 143 -13.54 3.43 -4.14
N LEU A 144 -14.13 2.90 -5.22
CA LEU A 144 -13.67 1.67 -5.86
C LEU A 144 -12.25 1.81 -6.44
N THR A 145 -11.91 2.97 -7.01
CA THR A 145 -10.55 3.29 -7.45
C THR A 145 -9.59 3.24 -6.26
N CYS A 146 -9.94 3.85 -5.14
CA CYS A 146 -9.12 3.82 -3.93
C CYS A 146 -8.91 2.42 -3.37
N VAL A 147 -9.95 1.57 -3.32
CA VAL A 147 -9.79 0.16 -2.92
C VAL A 147 -8.77 -0.56 -3.81
N LYS A 148 -8.82 -0.34 -5.13
CA LYS A 148 -7.83 -0.91 -6.06
C LYS A 148 -6.43 -0.36 -5.82
N SER A 149 -6.29 0.94 -5.61
CA SER A 149 -5.01 1.59 -5.29
C SER A 149 -4.40 1.04 -4.02
N TYR A 150 -5.14 0.96 -2.91
CA TYR A 150 -4.62 0.40 -1.67
C TYR A 150 -4.23 -1.07 -1.83
N LYS A 151 -5.03 -1.87 -2.54
CA LYS A 151 -4.65 -3.26 -2.84
C LYS A 151 -3.35 -3.35 -3.63
N ALA A 152 -3.11 -2.45 -4.58
CA ALA A 152 -1.85 -2.37 -5.31
C ALA A 152 -0.68 -2.01 -4.37
N ILE A 153 -0.87 -1.07 -3.44
CA ILE A 153 0.13 -0.72 -2.42
C ILE A 153 0.45 -1.91 -1.52
N LEU A 154 -0.56 -2.67 -1.07
CA LEU A 154 -0.35 -3.86 -0.24
C LEU A 154 0.48 -4.93 -0.96
N ILE A 155 0.22 -5.13 -2.25
CA ILE A 155 0.99 -6.07 -3.09
C ILE A 155 2.42 -5.55 -3.25
N SER A 156 2.57 -4.29 -3.65
CA SER A 156 3.86 -3.66 -3.88
C SER A 156 4.74 -3.67 -2.62
N ASN A 157 4.18 -3.37 -1.44
CA ASN A 157 4.91 -3.46 -0.16
C ASN A 157 5.40 -4.89 0.14
N ARG A 158 4.66 -5.94 -0.23
CA ARG A 158 5.16 -7.33 -0.08
C ARG A 158 6.33 -7.59 -1.01
N VAL A 159 6.23 -7.16 -2.27
CA VAL A 159 7.32 -7.28 -3.24
C VAL A 159 8.55 -6.50 -2.76
N THR A 160 8.38 -5.31 -2.19
CA THR A 160 9.46 -4.53 -1.57
C THR A 160 10.13 -5.31 -0.44
N LEU A 161 9.36 -5.94 0.45
CA LEU A 161 9.93 -6.74 1.55
C LEU A 161 10.76 -7.92 1.03
N ASP A 162 10.26 -8.62 0.01
CA ASP A 162 10.97 -9.73 -0.64
C ASP A 162 12.25 -9.22 -1.33
N ALA A 163 12.18 -8.08 -2.01
CA ALA A 163 13.31 -7.45 -2.69
C ALA A 163 14.41 -7.01 -1.71
N VAL A 164 14.05 -6.42 -0.56
CA VAL A 164 15.02 -6.07 0.50
C VAL A 164 15.69 -7.32 1.06
N ALA A 165 14.96 -8.42 1.22
CA ALA A 165 15.54 -9.67 1.72
C ALA A 165 16.50 -10.34 0.71
N ALA A 166 16.36 -10.02 -0.59
CA ALA A 166 17.17 -10.53 -1.68
C ALA A 166 18.26 -9.54 -2.17
N ASP A 167 18.44 -8.40 -1.48
CA ASP A 167 19.31 -7.29 -1.89
C ASP A 167 19.00 -6.76 -3.32
N ASP A 168 17.75 -6.90 -3.78
CA ASP A 168 17.28 -6.36 -5.07
C ASP A 168 16.78 -4.91 -4.89
N PHE A 169 17.72 -3.98 -4.77
CA PHE A 169 17.41 -2.58 -4.52
C PHE A 169 16.75 -1.87 -5.71
N PHE A 170 16.90 -2.41 -6.93
CA PHE A 170 16.20 -1.88 -8.10
C PHE A 170 14.69 -2.15 -7.99
N THR A 171 14.31 -3.40 -7.72
CA THR A 171 12.89 -3.76 -7.51
C THR A 171 12.33 -3.05 -6.29
N MET A 172 13.07 -3.00 -5.19
CA MET A 172 12.67 -2.25 -3.99
C MET A 172 12.32 -0.79 -4.30
N ASN A 173 13.20 -0.05 -4.96
CA ASN A 173 12.97 1.37 -5.28
C ASN A 173 11.82 1.57 -6.28
N LYS A 174 11.72 0.69 -7.28
CA LYS A 174 10.62 0.72 -8.24
C LYS A 174 9.27 0.56 -7.55
N GLU A 175 9.14 -0.43 -6.68
CA GLU A 175 7.88 -0.74 -5.98
C GLU A 175 7.53 0.34 -4.95
N LEU A 176 8.50 0.84 -4.17
CA LEU A 176 8.28 2.00 -3.30
C LEU A 176 7.84 3.25 -4.08
N SER A 177 8.41 3.50 -5.26
CA SER A 177 8.00 4.63 -6.10
C SER A 177 6.61 4.43 -6.68
N ALA A 178 6.24 3.19 -7.03
CA ALA A 178 4.89 2.87 -7.51
C ALA A 178 3.81 3.17 -6.45
N ASN A 179 4.12 3.00 -5.16
CA ASN A 179 3.19 3.32 -4.08
C ASN A 179 2.78 4.79 -4.07
N VAL A 180 3.69 5.72 -4.37
CA VAL A 180 3.35 7.16 -4.49
C VAL A 180 2.26 7.35 -5.54
N ASN A 181 2.46 6.79 -6.73
CA ASN A 181 1.49 6.89 -7.82
C ASN A 181 0.15 6.23 -7.49
N TYR A 182 0.12 5.11 -6.76
CA TYR A 182 -1.15 4.50 -6.35
C TYR A 182 -1.96 5.38 -5.40
N ILE A 183 -1.29 6.11 -4.50
CA ILE A 183 -1.92 7.07 -3.58
C ILE A 183 -2.49 8.24 -4.38
N ASP A 184 -1.70 8.79 -5.32
CA ASP A 184 -2.12 9.89 -6.19
C ASP A 184 -3.34 9.49 -7.02
N ILE A 185 -3.36 8.28 -7.61
CA ILE A 185 -4.52 7.75 -8.36
C ILE A 185 -5.80 7.76 -7.50
N CYS A 186 -5.71 7.48 -6.20
CA CYS A 186 -6.87 7.51 -5.32
C CYS A 186 -7.37 8.94 -5.09
N GLU A 187 -6.49 9.88 -4.75
CA GLU A 187 -6.89 11.30 -4.54
C GLU A 187 -7.35 11.96 -5.85
N ASP A 188 -6.67 11.69 -6.96
CA ASP A 188 -7.01 12.22 -8.28
C ASP A 188 -8.40 11.78 -8.74
N ALA A 189 -8.84 10.58 -8.36
CA ALA A 189 -10.19 10.10 -8.67
C ALA A 189 -11.27 11.00 -8.05
N PHE A 190 -11.05 11.54 -6.84
CA PHE A 190 -11.97 12.48 -6.22
C PHE A 190 -11.83 13.89 -6.79
N MET A 191 -10.58 14.33 -7.00
CA MET A 191 -10.30 15.65 -7.56
C MET A 191 -10.91 15.83 -8.96
N ALA A 192 -10.80 14.81 -9.82
CA ALA A 192 -11.36 14.83 -11.18
C ALA A 192 -12.89 14.99 -11.19
N GLU A 193 -13.56 14.52 -10.14
CA GLU A 193 -15.01 14.63 -9.97
C GLU A 193 -15.44 15.88 -9.19
N GLY A 194 -14.47 16.70 -8.71
CA GLY A 194 -14.74 17.86 -7.85
C GLY A 194 -15.30 17.48 -6.48
N ILE A 195 -15.03 16.25 -6.01
CA ILE A 195 -15.51 15.72 -4.74
C ILE A 195 -14.38 15.85 -3.72
N LYS A 196 -14.70 16.28 -2.48
CA LYS A 196 -13.74 16.20 -1.38
C LYS A 196 -13.53 14.74 -0.99
N SER A 197 -12.29 14.26 -1.08
CA SER A 197 -11.97 12.89 -0.68
C SER A 197 -12.18 12.69 0.83
N PRO A 198 -12.93 11.65 1.26
CA PRO A 198 -13.00 11.25 2.65
C PRO A 198 -11.72 10.52 3.11
N LEU A 199 -10.80 10.23 2.18
CA LEU A 199 -9.56 9.49 2.37
C LEU A 199 -8.31 10.39 2.36
N THR A 200 -8.44 11.69 2.10
CA THR A 200 -7.30 12.62 1.98
C THR A 200 -6.32 12.48 3.13
N ARG A 201 -6.80 12.45 4.37
CA ARG A 201 -5.90 12.37 5.53
C ARG A 201 -5.08 11.07 5.56
N ILE A 202 -5.70 9.93 5.26
CA ILE A 202 -4.98 8.66 5.27
C ILE A 202 -4.00 8.59 4.10
N ASN A 203 -4.36 9.15 2.94
CA ASN A 203 -3.48 9.25 1.78
C ASN A 203 -2.30 10.19 2.01
N GLU A 204 -2.51 11.33 2.67
CA GLU A 204 -1.44 12.24 3.06
C GLU A 204 -0.42 11.55 3.98
N VAL A 205 -0.89 10.86 5.04
CA VAL A 205 0.01 10.14 5.95
C VAL A 205 0.73 9.02 5.22
N LEU A 206 0.00 8.22 4.44
CA LEU A 206 0.57 7.10 3.69
C LEU A 206 1.62 7.57 2.68
N GLY A 207 1.38 8.67 1.97
CA GLY A 207 2.32 9.25 1.01
C GLY A 207 3.63 9.65 1.69
N LYS A 208 3.53 10.30 2.84
CA LYS A 208 4.71 10.71 3.63
C LYS A 208 5.50 9.52 4.16
N MET A 209 4.82 8.44 4.59
CA MET A 209 5.48 7.20 4.99
C MET A 209 6.22 6.57 3.80
N VAL A 210 5.60 6.51 2.62
CA VAL A 210 6.23 5.97 1.40
C VAL A 210 7.47 6.77 1.00
N VAL A 211 7.41 8.10 1.03
CA VAL A 211 8.56 8.96 0.73
C VAL A 211 9.69 8.75 1.74
N ASN A 212 9.38 8.65 3.04
CA ASN A 212 10.40 8.30 4.03
C ASN A 212 11.02 6.91 3.78
N ASN A 213 10.22 5.92 3.34
CA ASN A 213 10.73 4.60 2.97
C ASN A 213 11.67 4.66 1.77
N LEU A 214 11.39 5.50 0.76
CA LEU A 214 12.34 5.77 -0.33
C LEU A 214 13.65 6.33 0.22
N GLY A 215 13.57 7.28 1.16
CA GLY A 215 14.75 7.78 1.86
C GLY A 215 15.55 6.69 2.58
N PHE A 216 14.90 5.74 3.27
CA PHE A 216 15.60 4.60 3.88
C PHE A 216 16.18 3.63 2.85
N GLY A 217 15.48 3.42 1.72
CA GLY A 217 15.96 2.62 0.61
C GLY A 217 17.21 3.20 -0.06
N MET A 218 17.30 4.52 -0.15
CA MET A 218 18.49 5.21 -0.67
C MET A 218 19.70 5.03 0.24
N ASP A 219 19.54 5.11 1.56
CA ASP A 219 20.63 4.87 2.52
C ASP A 219 21.22 3.47 2.35
N LEU A 220 20.39 2.47 2.08
CA LEU A 220 20.80 1.09 1.82
C LEU A 220 21.66 0.95 0.56
N VAL A 221 21.31 1.67 -0.50
CA VAL A 221 22.07 1.64 -1.76
C VAL A 221 23.42 2.32 -1.61
N GLN A 222 23.51 3.39 -0.81
CA GLN A 222 24.75 4.15 -0.62
C GLN A 222 25.71 3.53 0.41
N GLY A 223 25.20 2.68 1.31
CA GLY A 223 25.99 1.98 2.32
C GLY A 223 26.61 0.65 1.89
N ASN A 224 26.33 0.20 0.66
CA ASN A 224 26.89 -1.00 0.01
C ASN A 224 27.94 -0.65 -1.04
#